data_AF-A0A7S8ENQ1-F1
#
_entry.id   AF-A0A7S8ENQ1-F1
#
_cell.length_a   1.000
_cell.length_b   1.000
_cell.length_c   1.000
_cell.angle_alpha   90.00
_cell.angle_beta   90.00
_cell.angle_gamma   90.00
#
_symmetry.space_group_name_H-M   'P 1'
#
loop_
_entity.id
_entity.type
_entity.pdbx_description
1 polymer ?
#
loop_
_entity_poly.entity_id
_entity_poly.type
_entity_poly.pdbx_seq_one_letter_code
_entity_poly.pdbx_strand_id
1 'polypeptide(L)'
;MPSKPILIHKLTPAQIALVDRLTASENGVTMDALEYREIVAYQELQRLGMADMQIGKRRKVTIVLTDLGAQVRASGYVSRNPVVRLTEPQIAALRFLAGERRHYRDIPAHMIDVCRRMSLRGWAAWEEDVVGQFWIRITMDGWNILKLADATLN
;
A
#
# COMPACT_ATOMS: atom_id res chain seq x y z
N MET A 1 -16.19 -21.25 -7.70
CA MET A 1 -16.72 -19.86 -7.72
C MET A 1 -15.66 -18.95 -7.13
N PRO A 2 -15.42 -17.74 -7.66
CA PRO A 2 -14.48 -16.82 -7.01
C PRO A 2 -15.01 -16.45 -5.62
N SER A 3 -14.17 -16.61 -4.61
CA SER A 3 -14.45 -16.15 -3.24
C SER A 3 -14.78 -14.66 -3.28
N LYS A 4 -15.77 -14.22 -2.48
CA LYS A 4 -16.02 -12.78 -2.32
C LYS A 4 -14.73 -12.12 -1.81
N PRO A 5 -14.31 -10.98 -2.37
CA PRO A 5 -13.07 -10.35 -1.95
C PRO A 5 -13.15 -9.94 -0.47
N ILE A 6 -12.07 -10.14 0.27
CA ILE A 6 -11.98 -9.71 1.66
C ILE A 6 -11.78 -8.20 1.69
N LEU A 7 -12.63 -7.49 2.41
CA LEU A 7 -12.62 -6.03 2.45
C LEU A 7 -11.70 -5.53 3.56
N ILE A 8 -10.68 -4.77 3.18
CA ILE A 8 -9.75 -4.13 4.10
C ILE A 8 -10.17 -2.68 4.28
N HIS A 9 -10.50 -2.32 5.52
CA HIS A 9 -10.96 -0.97 5.88
C HIS A 9 -9.85 -0.07 6.44
N LYS A 10 -8.75 -0.67 6.92
CA LYS A 10 -7.58 0.07 7.38
C LYS A 10 -6.72 0.49 6.19
N LEU A 11 -6.17 1.70 6.23
CA LEU A 11 -5.18 2.14 5.24
C LEU A 11 -3.96 1.22 5.24
N THR A 12 -3.38 1.04 4.05
CA THR A 12 -2.14 0.27 3.90
C THR A 12 -0.95 1.03 4.52
N PRO A 13 0.14 0.35 4.91
CA PRO A 13 1.33 1.02 5.43
C PRO A 13 1.85 2.16 4.54
N ALA A 14 1.83 1.98 3.22
CA ALA A 14 2.24 3.03 2.28
C ALA A 14 1.31 4.26 2.30
N GLN A 15 0.00 4.04 2.41
CA GLN A 15 -0.98 5.11 2.51
C GLN A 15 -0.87 5.84 3.85
N ILE A 16 -0.67 5.11 4.95
CA ILE A 16 -0.44 5.70 6.29
C ILE A 16 0.78 6.61 6.25
N ALA A 17 1.91 6.12 5.73
CA ALA A 17 3.14 6.89 5.64
C ALA A 17 2.95 8.19 4.84
N LEU A 18 2.24 8.12 3.70
CA LEU A 18 1.94 9.31 2.91
C LEU A 18 1.00 10.27 3.66
N VAL A 19 -0.05 9.78 4.31
CA VAL A 19 -0.96 10.61 5.11
C VAL A 19 -0.21 11.37 6.21
N ASP A 20 0.71 10.70 6.90
CA ASP A 20 1.53 11.33 7.94
C ASP A 20 2.49 12.37 7.36
N ARG A 21 3.12 12.08 6.22
CA ARG A 21 3.98 13.05 5.50
C ARG A 21 3.20 14.28 5.05
N LEU A 22 1.99 14.10 4.50
CA LEU A 22 1.13 15.20 4.09
C LEU A 22 0.67 16.04 5.27
N THR A 23 0.37 15.40 6.41
CA THR A 23 -0.05 16.10 7.64
C THR A 23 1.09 16.91 8.24
N ALA A 24 2.34 16.43 8.14
CA ALA A 24 3.51 17.14 8.62
C ALA A 24 3.91 18.33 7.73
N SER A 25 3.33 18.47 6.53
CA SER A 25 3.59 19.58 5.62
C SER A 25 2.51 20.64 5.68
N GLU A 26 2.87 21.89 6.00
CA GLU A 26 1.94 23.02 6.06
C GLU A 26 1.22 23.28 4.72
N ASN A 27 1.91 23.05 3.60
CA ASN A 27 1.41 23.38 2.26
C ASN A 27 1.22 22.15 1.36
N GLY A 28 1.28 20.94 1.93
CA GLY A 28 1.30 19.70 1.16
C GLY A 28 2.67 19.36 0.56
N VAL A 29 2.74 18.28 -0.22
CA VAL A 29 3.99 17.77 -0.81
C VAL A 29 3.93 17.91 -2.33
N THR A 30 4.96 18.46 -2.94
CA THR A 30 4.99 18.65 -4.40
C THR A 30 5.08 17.31 -5.13
N MET A 31 4.38 17.17 -6.26
CA MET A 31 4.32 15.91 -7.01
C MET A 31 5.71 15.42 -7.46
N ASP A 32 6.62 16.34 -7.77
CA ASP A 32 8.02 16.06 -8.14
C ASP A 32 8.86 15.51 -6.98
N ALA A 33 8.40 15.65 -5.74
CA ALA A 33 9.06 15.18 -4.53
C ALA A 33 8.49 13.85 -3.98
N LEU A 34 7.54 13.25 -4.70
CA LEU A 34 6.98 11.94 -4.36
C LEU A 34 7.80 10.81 -4.99
N GLU A 35 8.12 9.81 -4.18
CA GLU A 35 8.65 8.55 -4.68
C GLU A 35 7.57 7.76 -5.41
N TYR A 36 7.96 6.83 -6.28
CA TYR A 36 7.01 6.01 -7.04
C TYR A 36 5.98 5.30 -6.15
N ARG A 37 6.41 4.79 -4.99
CA ARG A 37 5.52 4.15 -4.01
C ARG A 37 4.48 5.12 -3.46
N GLU A 38 4.88 6.36 -3.21
CA GLU A 38 3.99 7.40 -2.71
C GLU A 38 3.03 7.87 -3.80
N ILE A 39 3.45 7.94 -5.07
CA ILE A 39 2.55 8.23 -6.19
C ILE A 39 1.42 7.20 -6.26
N VAL A 40 1.74 5.91 -6.09
CA VAL A 40 0.72 4.83 -6.09
C VAL A 40 -0.21 4.97 -4.88
N ALA A 41 0.34 5.21 -3.69
CA ALA A 41 -0.46 5.43 -2.48
C ALA A 41 -1.38 6.65 -2.61
N TYR A 42 -0.87 7.74 -3.18
CA TYR A 42 -1.62 8.96 -3.50
C TYR A 42 -2.78 8.64 -4.45
N GLN A 43 -2.57 7.93 -5.55
CA GLN A 43 -3.63 7.58 -6.50
C GLN A 43 -4.75 6.75 -5.83
N GLU A 44 -4.40 5.84 -4.93
CA GLU A 44 -5.38 5.07 -4.16
C GLU A 44 -6.15 5.99 -3.17
N LEU A 45 -5.47 6.86 -2.44
CA LEU A 45 -6.09 7.82 -1.52
C LEU A 45 -6.97 8.84 -2.23
N GLN A 46 -6.58 9.30 -3.43
CA GLN A 46 -7.35 10.23 -4.24
C GLN A 46 -8.68 9.61 -4.67
N ARG A 47 -8.68 8.34 -5.12
CA ARG A 47 -9.92 7.62 -5.45
C ARG A 47 -10.86 7.46 -4.26
N LEU A 48 -10.29 7.46 -3.05
CA LEU A 48 -11.05 7.39 -1.79
C LEU A 48 -11.46 8.78 -1.27
N GLY A 49 -11.09 9.87 -1.97
CA GLY A 49 -11.38 11.25 -1.57
C GLY A 49 -10.56 11.74 -0.37
N MET A 50 -9.48 11.04 -0.01
CA MET A 50 -8.67 11.31 1.19
C MET A 50 -7.46 12.21 0.90
N ALA A 51 -7.07 12.33 -0.36
CA ALA A 51 -6.01 13.23 -0.82
C ALA A 51 -6.43 13.90 -2.13
N ASP A 52 -5.88 15.09 -2.41
CA ASP A 52 -6.19 15.82 -3.65
C ASP A 52 -4.98 16.58 -4.21
N MET A 53 -5.09 17.00 -5.46
CA MET A 53 -4.12 17.85 -6.14
C MET A 53 -4.55 19.31 -6.11
N GLN A 54 -3.63 20.17 -5.70
CA GLN A 54 -3.76 21.62 -5.82
C GLN A 54 -2.68 22.18 -6.74
N ILE A 55 -3.08 23.12 -7.61
CA ILE A 55 -2.15 23.86 -8.45
C ILE A 55 -1.70 25.10 -7.67
N GLY A 56 -0.46 25.09 -7.20
CA GLY A 56 0.11 26.20 -6.44
C GLY A 56 0.45 27.42 -7.29
N LYS A 57 0.85 28.52 -6.63
CA LYS A 57 1.15 29.84 -7.25
C LYS A 57 2.17 29.82 -8.39
N ARG A 58 3.04 28.81 -8.46
CA ARG A 58 4.06 28.63 -9.53
C ARG A 58 3.69 27.55 -10.55
N ARG A 59 2.39 27.20 -10.67
CA ARG A 59 1.89 26.07 -11.47
C ARG A 59 2.46 24.71 -11.06
N LYS A 60 3.08 24.62 -9.88
CA LYS A 60 3.51 23.34 -9.31
C LYS A 60 2.30 22.61 -8.73
N VAL A 61 2.18 21.33 -9.07
CA VAL A 61 1.16 20.45 -8.50
C VAL A 61 1.62 20.01 -7.13
N THR A 62 0.75 20.20 -6.14
CA THR A 62 0.99 19.85 -4.74
C THR A 62 -0.10 18.90 -4.29
N ILE A 63 0.29 17.81 -3.65
CA ILE A 63 -0.62 16.86 -3.04
C ILE A 63 -0.93 17.34 -1.63
N VAL A 64 -2.21 17.37 -1.28
CA VAL A 64 -2.70 17.77 0.03
C VAL A 64 -3.62 16.70 0.60
N LEU A 65 -3.71 16.65 1.92
CA LEU A 65 -4.70 15.84 2.62
C LEU A 65 -6.05 16.56 2.61
N THR A 66 -7.14 15.86 2.33
CA THR A 66 -8.49 16.43 2.43
C THR A 66 -9.01 16.37 3.86
N ASP A 67 -10.13 17.04 4.16
CA ASP A 67 -10.82 16.90 5.45
C ASP A 67 -11.17 15.45 5.77
N LEU A 68 -11.58 14.68 4.76
CA LEU A 68 -11.85 13.26 4.91
C LEU A 68 -10.58 12.48 5.27
N GLY A 69 -9.45 12.78 4.61
CA GLY A 69 -8.16 12.19 4.95
C GLY A 69 -7.73 12.50 6.38
N ALA A 70 -7.94 13.75 6.82
CA ALA A 70 -7.64 14.19 8.19
C ALA A 70 -8.52 13.46 9.23
N GLN A 71 -9.81 13.28 8.94
CA GLN A 71 -10.73 12.50 9.79
C GLN A 71 -10.32 11.03 9.87
N VAL A 72 -9.94 10.41 8.75
CA VAL A 72 -9.47 9.02 8.72
C VAL A 72 -8.22 8.85 9.57
N ARG A 73 -7.26 9.78 9.48
CA ARG A 73 -6.09 9.80 10.37
C ARG A 73 -6.50 9.88 11.85
N ALA A 74 -7.38 10.81 12.21
CA ALA A 74 -7.88 10.97 13.58
C ALA A 74 -8.61 9.73 14.10
N SER A 75 -9.22 8.93 13.21
CA SER A 75 -9.87 7.65 13.53
C SER A 75 -8.93 6.45 13.59
N GLY A 76 -7.61 6.65 13.61
CA GLY A 76 -6.62 5.57 13.64
C GLY A 76 -6.43 4.88 12.27
N TYR A 77 -6.60 5.64 11.18
CA TYR A 77 -6.43 5.19 9.80
C TYR A 77 -7.44 4.13 9.35
N VAL A 78 -8.62 4.10 9.98
CA VAL A 78 -9.71 3.17 9.64
C VAL A 78 -10.79 3.93 8.87
N SER A 79 -11.05 3.50 7.64
CA SER A 79 -12.07 4.08 6.78
C SER A 79 -13.39 3.31 6.86
N ARG A 80 -14.51 4.03 6.82
CA ARG A 80 -15.85 3.42 6.67
C ARG A 80 -15.98 2.70 5.32
N ASN A 81 -15.34 3.23 4.28
CA ASN A 81 -15.29 2.61 2.96
C ASN A 81 -14.11 1.63 2.88
N PRO A 82 -14.27 0.49 2.18
CA PRO A 82 -13.16 -0.43 1.97
C PRO A 82 -12.06 0.24 1.15
N VAL A 83 -10.85 0.20 1.68
CA VAL A 83 -9.63 0.78 1.09
C VAL A 83 -9.03 -0.18 0.08
N VAL A 84 -8.97 -1.47 0.41
CA VAL A 84 -8.48 -2.52 -0.48
C VAL A 84 -9.47 -3.67 -0.51
N ARG A 85 -9.71 -4.20 -1.71
CA ARG A 85 -10.42 -5.47 -1.91
C ARG A 85 -9.35 -6.54 -2.12
N LEU A 86 -9.10 -7.35 -1.11
CA LEU A 86 -8.10 -8.40 -1.15
C LEU A 86 -8.61 -9.55 -2.03
N THR A 87 -7.85 -9.87 -3.07
CA THR A 87 -8.21 -10.89 -4.08
C THR A 87 -7.46 -12.19 -3.85
N GLU A 88 -7.96 -13.31 -4.39
CA GLU A 88 -7.32 -14.62 -4.28
C GLU A 88 -5.83 -14.61 -4.74
N PRO A 89 -5.45 -13.96 -5.87
CA PRO A 89 -4.04 -13.85 -6.23
C PRO A 89 -3.18 -13.11 -5.20
N GLN A 90 -3.73 -12.10 -4.52
CA GLN A 90 -3.01 -11.37 -3.47
C GLN A 90 -2.83 -12.22 -2.23
N ILE A 91 -3.86 -12.99 -1.84
CA ILE A 91 -3.78 -13.96 -0.74
C ILE A 91 -2.74 -15.04 -1.06
N ALA A 92 -2.79 -15.60 -2.27
CA ALA A 92 -1.81 -16.59 -2.74
C ALA A 92 -0.38 -16.04 -2.73
N ALA A 93 -0.18 -14.80 -3.17
CA ALA A 93 1.13 -14.15 -3.11
C ALA A 93 1.60 -13.94 -1.66
N LEU A 94 0.73 -13.51 -0.75
CA LEU A 94 1.09 -13.39 0.67
C LEU A 94 1.44 -14.74 1.29
N ARG A 95 0.68 -15.81 1.00
CA ARG A 95 1.01 -17.18 1.43
C ARG A 95 2.33 -17.67 0.85
N PHE A 96 2.62 -17.38 -0.41
CA PHE A 96 3.89 -17.72 -1.05
C PHE A 96 5.09 -17.04 -0.34
N LEU A 97 4.89 -15.80 0.11
CA LEU A 97 5.88 -14.99 0.84
C LEU A 97 5.93 -15.26 2.35
N ALA A 98 4.97 -16.01 2.91
CA ALA A 98 4.86 -16.31 4.34
C ALA A 98 5.93 -17.30 4.86
N GLY A 99 6.82 -17.78 4.00
CA GLY A 99 7.98 -18.57 4.39
C GLY A 99 9.22 -17.69 4.63
N GLU A 100 10.35 -18.17 4.13
CA GLU A 100 11.59 -17.39 4.06
C GLU A 100 11.54 -16.35 2.93
N ARG A 101 12.50 -15.42 2.93
CA ARG A 101 12.71 -14.49 1.82
C ARG A 101 12.86 -15.28 0.50
N ARG A 102 12.23 -14.80 -0.56
CA ARG A 102 12.24 -15.43 -1.89
C ARG A 102 13.16 -14.67 -2.81
N HIS A 103 14.03 -15.39 -3.53
CA HIS A 103 14.83 -14.77 -4.57
C HIS A 103 13.92 -14.39 -5.74
N TYR A 104 14.20 -13.28 -6.43
CA TYR A 104 13.36 -12.78 -7.54
C TYR A 104 13.09 -13.85 -8.61
N ARG A 105 14.10 -14.67 -8.94
CA ARG A 105 13.99 -15.74 -9.97
C ARG A 105 13.09 -16.90 -9.54
N ASP A 106 12.81 -17.05 -8.26
CA ASP A 106 11.97 -18.14 -7.74
C ASP A 106 10.49 -17.74 -7.71
N ILE A 107 10.17 -16.47 -8.00
CA ILE A 107 8.80 -15.99 -8.05
C ILE A 107 8.18 -16.45 -9.38
N PRO A 108 7.06 -17.20 -9.36
CA PRO A 108 6.35 -17.55 -10.59
C PRO A 108 6.00 -16.30 -11.39
N ALA A 109 6.18 -16.33 -12.71
CA ALA A 109 6.01 -15.16 -13.58
C ALA A 109 4.64 -14.45 -13.40
N HIS A 110 3.58 -15.22 -13.20
CA HIS A 110 2.22 -14.71 -12.98
C HIS A 110 2.01 -14.01 -11.62
N MET A 111 2.92 -14.23 -10.65
CA MET A 111 2.87 -13.61 -9.32
C MET A 111 3.73 -12.35 -9.21
N ILE A 112 4.66 -12.10 -10.15
CA ILE A 112 5.63 -10.99 -10.05
C ILE A 112 4.92 -9.63 -9.88
N ASP A 113 3.92 -9.33 -10.71
CA ASP A 113 3.17 -8.06 -10.58
C ASP A 113 2.39 -7.99 -9.26
N VAL A 114 1.85 -9.12 -8.79
CA VAL A 114 1.12 -9.17 -7.52
C VAL A 114 2.07 -8.87 -6.36
N CYS A 115 3.22 -9.53 -6.31
CA CYS A 115 4.28 -9.29 -5.33
C CYS A 115 4.75 -7.84 -5.35
N ARG A 116 4.94 -7.25 -6.53
CA ARG A 116 5.26 -5.83 -6.70
C ARG A 116 4.16 -4.92 -6.11
N ARG A 117 2.88 -5.23 -6.29
CA ARG A 117 1.79 -4.45 -5.68
C ARG A 117 1.74 -4.62 -4.16
N MET A 118 2.03 -5.83 -3.64
CA MET A 118 2.14 -6.04 -2.19
C MET A 118 3.28 -5.19 -1.61
N SER A 119 4.41 -5.06 -2.31
CA SER A 119 5.51 -4.21 -1.86
C SER A 119 5.17 -2.72 -1.91
N LEU A 120 4.46 -2.27 -2.95
CA LEU A 120 3.99 -0.88 -3.04
C LEU A 120 3.06 -0.52 -1.88
N ARG A 121 2.23 -1.46 -1.42
CA ARG A 121 1.37 -1.27 -0.23
C ARG A 121 2.12 -1.37 1.10
N GLY A 122 3.32 -1.93 1.11
CA GLY A 122 4.11 -2.19 2.31
C GLY A 122 3.79 -3.51 3.02
N TRP A 123 3.08 -4.42 2.34
CA TRP A 123 2.83 -5.78 2.84
C TRP A 123 3.97 -6.75 2.51
N ALA A 124 4.83 -6.37 1.56
CA ALA A 124 6.09 -7.02 1.27
C ALA A 124 7.21 -5.97 1.17
N ALA A 125 8.45 -6.42 1.26
CA ALA A 125 9.64 -5.58 1.11
C ALA A 125 10.63 -6.25 0.16
N TRP A 126 11.14 -5.48 -0.80
CA TRP A 126 12.29 -5.87 -1.61
C TRP A 126 13.56 -5.54 -0.84
N GLU A 127 14.51 -6.46 -0.86
CA GLU A 127 15.82 -6.33 -0.25
C GLU A 127 16.87 -6.71 -1.30
N GLU A 128 17.94 -5.94 -1.35
CA GLU A 128 19.11 -6.25 -2.17
C GLU A 128 20.19 -6.80 -1.23
N ASP A 129 20.77 -7.95 -1.58
CA ASP A 129 21.90 -8.47 -0.81
C ASP A 129 23.23 -7.84 -1.23
N VAL A 130 24.31 -8.19 -0.52
CA VAL A 130 25.66 -7.66 -0.76
C VAL A 130 26.21 -7.94 -2.16
N VAL A 131 25.59 -8.85 -2.92
CA VAL A 131 26.00 -9.25 -4.27
C VAL A 131 25.06 -8.67 -5.32
N GLY A 132 24.13 -7.79 -4.93
CA GLY A 132 23.18 -7.14 -5.82
C GLY A 132 21.99 -8.02 -6.23
N GLN A 133 21.73 -9.11 -5.51
CA GLN A 133 20.57 -9.97 -5.80
C GLN A 133 19.33 -9.46 -5.09
N PHE A 134 18.20 -9.49 -5.80
CA PHE A 134 16.92 -9.04 -5.29
C PHE A 134 16.14 -10.17 -4.63
N TRP A 135 15.77 -9.93 -3.38
CA TRP A 135 14.95 -10.79 -2.55
C TRP A 135 13.67 -10.07 -2.17
N ILE A 136 12.60 -10.82 -1.94
CA ILE A 136 11.36 -10.28 -1.39
C ILE A 136 10.97 -11.06 -0.15
N ARG A 137 10.48 -10.36 0.86
CA ARG A 137 9.88 -10.96 2.06
C ARG A 137 8.59 -10.29 2.44
N ILE A 138 7.74 -11.02 3.14
CA ILE A 138 6.55 -10.46 3.77
C ILE A 138 6.95 -9.54 4.94
N THR A 139 6.22 -8.44 5.12
CA THR A 139 6.40 -7.54 6.28
C THR A 139 5.50 -7.98 7.44
N MET A 140 5.67 -7.36 8.62
CA MET A 140 4.76 -7.60 9.74
C MET A 140 3.31 -7.23 9.40
N ASP A 141 3.10 -6.12 8.68
CA ASP A 141 1.77 -5.74 8.19
C ASP A 141 1.22 -6.74 7.17
N GLY A 142 2.08 -7.26 6.28
CA GLY A 142 1.68 -8.35 5.38
C GLY A 142 1.23 -9.60 6.11
N TRP A 143 1.93 -9.99 7.18
CA TRP A 143 1.53 -11.09 8.06
C TRP A 143 0.17 -10.86 8.71
N ASN A 144 -0.11 -9.64 9.15
CA ASN A 144 -1.40 -9.29 9.74
C ASN A 144 -2.54 -9.40 8.72
N ILE A 145 -2.30 -8.99 7.47
CA ILE A 145 -3.27 -9.16 6.38
C ILE A 145 -3.48 -10.64 6.05
N LEU A 146 -2.41 -11.44 6.04
CA LEU A 146 -2.52 -12.88 5.79
C LEU A 146 -3.33 -13.58 6.89
N LYS A 147 -3.06 -13.30 8.17
CA LYS A 147 -3.84 -13.84 9.29
C LYS A 147 -5.31 -13.47 9.21
N LEU A 148 -5.62 -12.22 8.84
CA LEU A 148 -6.99 -11.78 8.62
C LEU A 148 -7.66 -12.57 7.49
N ALA A 149 -6.92 -12.83 6.40
CA ALA A 149 -7.44 -13.60 5.27
C ALA A 149 -7.74 -15.05 5.66
N ASP A 150 -6.81 -15.70 6.35
CA ASP A 150 -6.96 -17.09 6.79
C ASP A 150 -8.10 -17.23 7.82
N ALA A 151 -8.28 -16.26 8.73
CA ALA A 151 -9.40 -16.26 9.68
C ALA A 151 -10.78 -16.08 9.03
N THR A 152 -10.84 -15.49 7.83
CA THR A 152 -12.11 -15.26 7.10
C THR A 152 -12.46 -16.42 6.16
N LEU A 153 -11.48 -17.27 5.81
CA LEU A 153 -11.64 -18.40 4.89
C LEU A 153 -11.87 -19.74 5.62
N ASN A 154 -11.69 -19.77 6.94
CA ASN A 154 -12.06 -20.89 7.82
C ASN A 154 -13.48 -20.72 8.35
#